data_AF-A0A401FRF7-F1
#
_entry.id   AF-A0A401FRF7-F1
#
_cell.length_a   1.000
_cell.length_b   1.000
_cell.length_c   1.000
_cell.angle_alpha   90.00
_cell.angle_beta   90.00
_cell.angle_gamma   90.00
#
_symmetry.space_group_name_H-M   'P 1'
#
loop_
_entity.id
_entity.type
_entity.pdbx_description
1 polymer ?
#
loop_
_entity_poly.entity_id
_entity_poly.type
_entity_poly.pdbx_seq_one_letter_code
_entity_poly.pdbx_strand_id
1 'polypeptide(L)'
;MTILLVVVALTILISSQCSLYEAVLYSTRMGTLEAEKTEGQKKLKAAKMIKMKSRISMPLSAILILNTVANTAGATIAGMYASKSLGDEMVPLFSICFTLGILLFAEIIPKTMGALYWKNLWPRIIWPLTVMKYTLYPFIILTQRFSEILTSQKTPVAPVTEEDILGTIRLGARDGEISQWESLMLHNIINLETKKVEAVMTPRTVMFTIDENMTVEEAFRIANEKGFTRIPVYRGDRENIVGYVMIHDLSAAPTLSQPETRIASLIKPIMFVRENENCLVLLTNFLKKRLHIAMIGDEYGGVSGLVTLEDLIETVLGTEIVDENDSVVDLQKMARNRMQKRFYIERETKKNSGVTEKNTPEADEAEYGVEMYADDGRENRAETGELTNGSGEIEKN
;
A
#
# COMPACT_ATOMS: atom_id res chain seq x y z
N MET A 1 52.40 33.29 -0.20
CA MET A 1 51.44 32.87 -1.25
C MET A 1 51.25 31.37 -1.37
N THR A 2 52.29 30.58 -1.68
CA THR A 2 52.13 29.11 -1.86
C THR A 2 51.54 28.41 -0.63
N ILE A 3 52.06 28.71 0.56
CA ILE A 3 51.57 28.12 1.83
C ILE A 3 50.11 28.50 2.10
N LEU A 4 49.72 29.75 1.81
CA LEU A 4 48.34 30.22 1.97
C LEU A 4 47.39 29.41 1.08
N LEU A 5 47.73 29.23 -0.19
CA LEU A 5 46.91 28.45 -1.14
C LEU A 5 46.79 26.99 -0.72
N VAL A 6 47.89 26.40 -0.23
CA VAL A 6 47.88 25.00 0.27
C VAL A 6 46.96 24.86 1.48
N VAL A 7 47.02 25.78 2.45
CA VAL A 7 46.17 25.75 3.65
C VAL A 7 44.70 25.92 3.27
N VAL A 8 44.38 26.88 2.39
CA VAL A 8 43.02 27.10 1.88
C VAL A 8 42.49 25.85 1.18
N ALA A 9 43.26 25.28 0.25
CA ALA A 9 42.87 24.10 -0.51
C ALA A 9 42.67 22.88 0.41
N LEU A 10 43.59 22.66 1.36
CA LEU A 10 43.51 21.56 2.31
C LEU A 10 42.29 21.69 3.23
N THR A 11 42.01 22.89 3.72
CA THR A 11 40.84 23.18 4.57
C THR A 11 39.54 22.85 3.83
N ILE A 12 39.39 23.39 2.60
CA ILE A 12 38.21 23.15 1.77
C ILE A 12 38.07 21.67 1.46
N LEU A 13 39.15 20.97 1.12
CA LEU A 13 39.10 19.55 0.76
C LEU A 13 38.67 18.67 1.94
N ILE A 14 39.25 18.88 3.13
CA ILE A 14 38.89 18.11 4.33
C ILE A 14 37.43 18.37 4.72
N SER A 15 37.02 19.63 4.75
CA SER A 15 35.64 20.01 5.10
C SER A 15 34.64 19.48 4.05
N SER A 16 34.99 19.55 2.76
CA SER A 16 34.21 18.99 1.65
C SER A 16 33.97 17.49 1.80
N GLN A 17 35.01 16.72 2.15
CA GLN A 17 34.86 15.29 2.40
C GLN A 17 33.97 15.00 3.62
N CYS A 18 34.11 15.76 4.70
CA CYS A 18 33.26 15.63 5.89
C CYS A 18 31.78 15.84 5.53
N SER A 19 31.48 16.94 4.85
CA SER A 19 30.14 17.29 4.36
C SER A 19 29.56 16.24 3.40
N LEU A 20 30.38 15.70 2.50
CA LEU A 20 29.98 14.61 1.60
C LEU A 20 29.61 13.35 2.39
N TYR A 21 30.43 12.96 3.36
CA TYR A 21 30.19 11.75 4.16
C TYR A 21 28.96 11.90 5.05
N GLU A 22 28.73 13.10 5.60
CA GLU A 22 27.53 13.43 6.36
C GLU A 22 26.27 13.22 5.52
N ALA A 23 26.23 13.83 4.33
CA ALA A 23 25.06 13.73 3.44
C ALA A 23 24.80 12.29 2.99
N VAL A 24 25.83 11.54 2.59
CA VAL A 24 25.66 10.13 2.21
C VAL A 24 25.17 9.28 3.39
N LEU A 25 25.70 9.50 4.61
CA LEU A 25 25.28 8.78 5.81
C LEU A 25 23.80 9.03 6.13
N TYR A 26 23.33 10.26 5.98
CA TYR A 26 21.91 10.61 6.15
C TYR A 26 21.03 10.01 5.06
N SER A 27 21.37 10.23 3.78
CA SER A 27 20.54 9.84 2.64
C SER A 27 20.47 8.33 2.39
N THR A 28 21.42 7.54 2.92
CA THR A 28 21.40 6.08 2.75
C THR A 28 20.19 5.45 3.45
N ARG A 29 19.31 4.77 2.72
CA ARG A 29 18.09 4.15 3.28
C ARG A 29 18.38 2.78 3.93
N MET A 30 17.68 2.45 5.03
CA MET A 30 17.86 1.14 5.69
C MET A 30 17.35 -0.02 4.83
N GLY A 31 16.24 0.15 4.10
CA GLY A 31 15.71 -0.89 3.21
C GLY A 31 16.71 -1.35 2.16
N THR A 32 17.38 -0.40 1.47
CA THR A 32 18.42 -0.71 0.48
C THR A 32 19.60 -1.46 1.09
N LEU A 33 19.99 -1.13 2.33
CA LEU A 33 21.10 -1.82 3.00
C LEU A 33 20.71 -3.23 3.44
N GLU A 34 19.48 -3.47 3.91
CA GLU A 34 19.01 -4.80 4.28
C GLU A 34 18.87 -5.71 3.04
N ALA A 35 18.44 -5.16 1.90
CA ALA A 35 18.46 -5.87 0.62
C ALA A 35 19.89 -6.27 0.20
N GLU A 36 20.84 -5.32 0.22
CA GLU A 36 22.26 -5.58 -0.10
C GLU A 36 22.95 -6.51 0.90
N LYS A 37 22.48 -6.58 2.16
CA LYS A 37 22.97 -7.50 3.18
C LYS A 37 22.50 -8.94 2.92
N THR A 38 21.30 -9.11 2.39
CA THR A 38 20.70 -10.44 2.15
C THR A 38 21.16 -11.02 0.81
N GLU A 39 21.10 -10.23 -0.27
CA GLU A 39 21.25 -10.71 -1.65
C GLU A 39 22.43 -10.07 -2.40
N GLY A 40 23.00 -8.98 -1.87
CA GLY A 40 24.02 -8.20 -2.57
C GLY A 40 25.45 -8.77 -2.50
N GLN A 41 26.31 -8.35 -3.43
CA GLN A 41 27.76 -8.65 -3.39
C GLN A 41 28.47 -7.90 -2.25
N LYS A 42 27.81 -6.91 -1.65
CA LYS A 42 28.37 -5.98 -0.66
C LYS A 42 27.93 -6.30 0.78
N LYS A 43 27.57 -7.55 1.09
CA LYS A 43 26.99 -7.94 2.39
C LYS A 43 27.74 -7.40 3.62
N LEU A 44 29.07 -7.56 3.64
CA LEU A 44 29.92 -7.08 4.74
C LEU A 44 29.90 -5.55 4.89
N LYS A 45 29.84 -4.82 3.77
CA LYS A 45 29.76 -3.36 3.75
C LYS A 45 28.39 -2.88 4.22
N ALA A 46 27.32 -3.51 3.72
CA ALA A 46 25.96 -3.23 4.14
C ALA A 46 25.78 -3.43 5.64
N ALA A 47 26.25 -4.56 6.19
CA ALA A 47 26.22 -4.84 7.62
C ALA A 47 26.98 -3.79 8.47
N LYS A 48 28.16 -3.33 8.00
CA LYS A 48 28.91 -2.25 8.67
C LYS A 48 28.16 -0.93 8.65
N MET A 49 27.57 -0.56 7.51
CA MET A 49 26.79 0.67 7.38
C MET A 49 25.53 0.63 8.26
N ILE A 50 24.82 -0.50 8.31
CA ILE A 50 23.66 -0.71 9.20
C ILE A 50 24.08 -0.50 10.66
N LYS A 51 25.22 -1.08 11.07
CA LYS A 51 25.76 -0.89 12.43
C LYS A 51 26.15 0.56 12.72
N MET A 52 26.62 1.30 11.72
CA MET A 52 26.91 2.73 11.84
C MET A 52 25.63 3.57 11.96
N LYS A 53 24.60 3.26 11.17
CA LYS A 53 23.30 3.96 11.22
C LYS A 53 22.49 3.63 12.48
N SER A 54 22.59 2.42 13.03
CA SER A 54 21.92 2.07 14.30
C SER A 54 22.49 2.82 15.51
N ARG A 55 23.72 3.34 15.39
CA ARG A 55 24.35 4.25 16.35
C ARG A 55 24.85 5.50 15.64
N ILE A 56 23.96 6.18 14.93
CA ILE A 56 24.31 7.30 14.04
C ILE A 56 25.08 8.43 14.74
N SER A 57 24.87 8.61 16.05
CA SER A 57 25.56 9.63 16.86
C SER A 57 27.08 9.48 16.83
N MET A 58 27.63 8.27 16.77
CA MET A 58 29.09 8.06 16.75
C MET A 58 29.75 8.55 15.46
N PRO A 59 29.42 8.02 14.26
CA PRO A 59 30.02 8.48 13.02
C PRO A 59 29.69 9.96 12.74
N LEU A 60 28.48 10.42 13.08
CA LEU A 60 28.12 11.83 12.90
C LEU A 60 28.96 12.76 13.76
N SER A 61 29.19 12.42 15.03
CA SER A 61 30.06 13.21 15.92
C SER A 61 31.49 13.26 15.40
N ALA A 62 32.02 12.14 14.88
CA ALA A 62 33.36 12.11 14.29
C ALA A 62 33.49 13.07 13.10
N ILE A 63 32.49 13.09 12.21
CA ILE A 63 32.43 13.99 11.06
C ILE A 63 32.34 15.45 11.53
N LEU A 64 31.46 15.75 12.48
CA LEU A 64 31.26 17.11 12.98
C LEU A 64 32.51 17.66 13.66
N ILE A 65 33.17 16.86 14.50
CA ILE A 65 34.42 17.24 15.17
C ILE A 65 35.49 17.54 14.11
N LEU A 66 35.70 16.65 13.15
CA LEU A 66 36.73 16.85 12.12
C LEU A 66 36.44 18.09 11.27
N ASN A 67 35.18 18.30 10.87
CA ASN A 67 34.77 19.46 10.09
C ASN A 67 35.00 20.77 10.87
N THR A 68 34.61 20.80 12.15
CA THR A 68 34.76 21.97 13.02
C THR A 68 36.24 22.31 13.23
N VAL A 69 37.07 21.29 13.49
CA VAL A 69 38.52 21.47 13.64
C VAL A 69 39.14 21.96 12.34
N ALA A 70 38.79 21.36 11.20
CA ALA A 70 39.30 21.78 9.90
C ALA A 70 38.96 23.23 9.58
N ASN A 71 37.69 23.64 9.77
CA ASN A 71 37.27 25.01 9.49
C ASN A 71 37.89 26.03 10.46
N THR A 72 37.92 25.73 11.76
CA THR A 72 38.46 26.66 12.77
C THR A 72 39.97 26.80 12.65
N ALA A 73 40.71 25.68 12.60
CA ALA A 73 42.15 25.70 12.46
C ALA A 73 42.56 26.23 11.07
N GLY A 74 41.86 25.80 10.02
CA GLY A 74 42.07 26.24 8.65
C GLY A 74 41.88 27.75 8.48
N ALA A 75 40.79 28.33 9.01
CA ALA A 75 40.57 29.78 9.00
C ALA A 75 41.60 30.55 9.81
N THR A 76 41.98 30.05 10.99
CA THR A 76 43.01 30.68 11.82
C THR A 76 44.36 30.71 11.10
N ILE A 77 44.81 29.56 10.58
CA ILE A 77 46.09 29.43 9.90
C ILE A 77 46.08 30.20 8.57
N ALA A 78 44.99 30.09 7.80
CA ALA A 78 44.85 30.84 6.55
C ALA A 78 44.84 32.36 6.80
N GLY A 79 44.17 32.84 7.86
CA GLY A 79 44.19 34.25 8.26
C GLY A 79 45.59 34.74 8.62
N MET A 80 46.35 33.95 9.40
CA MET A 80 47.76 34.28 9.73
C MET A 80 48.62 34.40 8.47
N TYR A 81 48.51 33.46 7.53
CA TYR A 81 49.27 33.51 6.28
C TYR A 81 48.74 34.56 5.29
N ALA A 82 47.46 34.92 5.37
CA ALA A 82 46.87 36.01 4.60
C ALA A 82 47.43 37.35 5.06
N SER A 83 47.47 37.63 6.37
CA SER A 83 48.13 38.82 6.94
C SER A 83 49.58 38.93 6.44
N LYS A 84 50.37 37.85 6.57
CA LYS A 84 51.78 37.84 6.15
C LYS A 84 51.99 38.01 4.64
N SER A 85 51.08 37.51 3.80
CA SER A 85 51.28 37.48 2.35
C SER A 85 50.58 38.63 1.61
N LEU A 86 49.36 38.97 2.00
CA LEU A 86 48.47 39.95 1.35
C LEU A 86 48.47 41.31 2.05
N GLY A 87 49.02 41.40 3.26
CA GLY A 87 48.96 42.59 4.12
C GLY A 87 47.72 42.61 5.01
N ASP A 88 47.82 43.28 6.16
CA ASP A 88 46.77 43.30 7.20
C ASP A 88 45.46 43.92 6.71
N GLU A 89 45.53 44.91 5.82
CA GLU A 89 44.36 45.59 5.24
C GLU A 89 43.46 44.64 4.42
N MET A 90 44.04 43.59 3.81
CA MET A 90 43.32 42.65 2.95
C MET A 90 42.74 41.46 3.71
N VAL A 91 43.06 41.29 4.99
CA VAL A 91 42.60 40.16 5.82
C VAL A 91 41.06 40.09 5.97
N PRO A 92 40.33 41.21 6.18
CA PRO A 92 38.87 41.16 6.25
C PRO A 92 38.24 40.68 4.95
N LEU A 93 38.69 41.21 3.80
CA LEU A 93 38.20 40.81 2.49
C LEU A 93 38.54 39.34 2.20
N PHE A 94 39.75 38.90 2.51
CA PHE A 94 40.15 37.50 2.41
C PHE A 94 39.24 36.60 3.27
N SER A 95 38.95 36.99 4.50
CA SER A 95 38.13 36.20 5.44
C SER A 95 36.70 36.03 4.93
N ILE A 96 36.09 37.08 4.35
CA ILE A 96 34.77 37.01 3.72
C ILE A 96 34.80 36.05 2.53
N CYS A 97 35.74 36.24 1.60
CA CYS A 97 35.89 35.38 0.42
C CYS A 97 36.16 33.92 0.80
N PHE A 98 36.99 33.68 1.81
CA PHE A 98 37.31 32.34 2.27
C PHE A 98 36.12 31.66 2.94
N THR A 99 35.37 32.38 3.77
CA THR A 99 34.14 31.87 4.40
C THR A 99 33.09 31.50 3.35
N LEU A 100 32.88 32.35 2.34
CA LEU A 100 32.01 32.04 1.20
C LEU A 100 32.51 30.82 0.41
N GLY A 101 33.83 30.69 0.25
CA GLY A 101 34.47 29.54 -0.37
C GLY A 101 34.19 28.23 0.39
N ILE A 102 34.35 28.23 1.72
CA ILE A 102 34.00 27.08 2.57
C ILE A 102 32.52 26.76 2.42
N LEU A 103 31.64 27.75 2.56
CA LEU A 103 30.19 27.55 2.47
C LEU A 103 29.78 26.91 1.13
N LEU A 104 30.30 27.40 0.01
CA LEU A 104 29.94 26.88 -1.31
C LEU A 104 30.61 25.53 -1.61
N PHE A 105 31.94 25.47 -1.54
CA PHE A 105 32.71 24.33 -2.04
C PHE A 105 32.91 23.22 -1.00
N ALA A 106 32.85 23.55 0.28
CA ALA A 106 33.06 22.59 1.36
C ALA A 106 31.75 22.16 2.05
N GLU A 107 30.68 22.95 1.98
CA GLU A 107 29.40 22.60 2.60
C GLU A 107 28.29 22.32 1.59
N ILE A 108 27.86 23.32 0.81
CA ILE A 108 26.64 23.22 -0.03
C ILE A 108 26.82 22.21 -1.17
N ILE A 109 27.86 22.37 -2.00
CA ILE A 109 28.08 21.51 -3.17
C ILE A 109 28.30 20.03 -2.74
N PRO A 110 29.18 19.72 -1.77
CA PRO A 110 29.43 18.33 -1.38
C PRO A 110 28.20 17.68 -0.73
N LYS A 111 27.43 18.41 0.08
CA LYS A 111 26.18 17.88 0.66
C LYS A 111 25.17 17.53 -0.42
N THR A 112 25.00 18.41 -1.41
CA THR A 112 24.12 18.19 -2.55
C THR A 112 24.56 16.96 -3.35
N MET A 113 25.85 16.82 -3.65
CA MET A 113 26.39 15.64 -4.33
C MET A 113 26.20 14.36 -3.52
N GLY A 114 26.42 14.42 -2.21
CA GLY A 114 26.23 13.27 -1.32
C GLY A 114 24.79 12.79 -1.29
N ALA A 115 23.84 13.73 -1.26
CA ALA A 115 22.41 13.43 -1.26
C ALA A 115 21.90 12.90 -2.61
N LEU A 116 22.46 13.34 -3.74
CA LEU A 116 22.05 12.85 -5.06
C LEU A 116 22.70 11.51 -5.43
N TYR A 117 23.97 11.32 -5.10
CA TYR A 117 24.76 10.16 -5.54
C TYR A 117 25.04 9.15 -4.43
N TRP A 118 24.27 9.16 -3.34
CA TRP A 118 24.47 8.28 -2.18
C TRP A 118 24.52 6.80 -2.55
N LYS A 119 23.70 6.34 -3.51
CA LYS A 119 23.63 4.93 -3.95
C LYS A 119 24.99 4.38 -4.39
N ASN A 120 25.81 5.21 -5.03
CA ASN A 120 27.13 4.82 -5.53
C ASN A 120 28.25 5.12 -4.50
N LEU A 121 28.02 6.07 -3.60
CA LEU A 121 29.01 6.55 -2.63
C LEU A 121 29.02 5.76 -1.32
N TRP A 122 27.86 5.28 -0.86
CA TRP A 122 27.74 4.60 0.44
C TRP A 122 28.74 3.44 0.63
N PRO A 123 29.07 2.59 -0.38
CA PRO A 123 30.03 1.49 -0.18
C PRO A 123 31.48 1.96 -0.05
N ARG A 124 31.78 3.19 -0.48
CA ARG A 124 33.13 3.78 -0.48
C ARG A 124 33.41 4.51 0.82
N ILE A 125 32.40 5.18 1.39
CA ILE A 125 32.55 5.97 2.62
C ILE A 125 32.74 5.13 3.89
N ILE A 126 32.42 3.83 3.87
CA ILE A 126 32.52 2.96 5.06
C ILE A 126 33.95 2.92 5.61
N TRP A 127 34.95 2.81 4.73
CA TRP A 127 36.35 2.76 5.16
C TRP A 127 36.79 4.07 5.82
N PRO A 128 36.68 5.26 5.18
CA PRO A 128 37.09 6.52 5.81
C PRO A 128 36.28 6.82 7.08
N LEU A 129 34.98 6.52 7.12
CA LEU A 129 34.18 6.68 8.34
C LEU A 129 34.65 5.78 9.48
N THR A 130 35.07 4.55 9.17
CA THR A 130 35.62 3.64 10.20
C THR A 130 36.91 4.20 10.78
N VAL A 131 37.80 4.73 9.91
CA VAL A 131 39.07 5.36 10.32
C VAL A 131 38.79 6.59 11.17
N MET A 132 37.95 7.52 10.72
CA MET A 132 37.57 8.73 11.46
C MET A 132 37.02 8.39 12.84
N LYS A 133 36.09 7.43 12.92
CA LYS A 133 35.51 6.98 14.17
C LYS A 133 36.55 6.44 15.14
N TYR A 134 37.53 5.67 14.66
CA TYR A 134 38.57 5.09 15.51
C TYR A 134 39.56 6.15 15.99
N THR A 135 40.03 7.02 15.09
CA THR A 135 40.96 8.10 15.42
C THR A 135 40.35 9.12 16.39
N LEU A 136 39.07 9.46 16.22
CA LEU A 136 38.38 10.45 17.04
C LEU A 136 37.61 9.82 18.22
N TYR A 137 37.75 8.51 18.44
CA TYR A 137 37.06 7.79 19.52
C TYR A 137 37.19 8.44 20.92
N PRO A 138 38.37 8.90 21.39
CA PRO A 138 38.46 9.53 22.71
C PRO A 138 37.63 10.82 22.83
N PHE A 139 37.57 11.61 21.75
CA PHE A 139 36.76 12.83 21.71
C PHE A 139 35.26 12.52 21.65
N ILE A 140 34.86 11.46 20.94
CA ILE A 140 33.46 11.03 20.86
C ILE A 140 32.94 10.57 22.23
N ILE A 141 33.75 9.86 23.02
CA ILE A 141 33.35 9.48 24.39
C ILE A 141 33.15 10.73 25.24
N LEU A 142 34.05 11.70 25.14
CA LEU A 142 33.96 12.94 25.92
C LEU A 142 32.66 13.70 25.60
N THR A 143 32.31 13.84 24.32
CA THR A 143 31.06 14.50 23.91
C THR A 143 29.84 13.72 24.36
N GLN A 144 29.85 12.38 24.26
CA GLN A 144 28.74 11.54 24.74
C GLN A 144 28.52 11.65 26.24
N ARG A 145 29.59 11.66 27.05
CA ARG A 145 29.49 11.85 28.50
C ARG A 145 28.89 13.20 28.85
N PHE A 146 29.26 14.25 28.11
CA PHE A 146 28.66 15.58 28.28
C PHE A 146 27.17 15.56 27.93
N SER A 147 26.79 14.93 26.82
CA SER A 147 25.39 14.79 26.41
C SER A 147 24.55 13.96 27.40
N GLU A 148 25.12 12.90 27.99
CA GLU A 148 24.45 12.07 29.00
C GLU A 148 24.22 12.82 30.31
N ILE A 149 25.11 13.74 30.70
CA ILE A 149 24.91 14.62 31.85
C ILE A 149 23.74 15.60 31.59
N LEU A 150 23.62 16.11 30.36
CA LEU A 150 22.53 17.01 29.98
C LEU A 150 21.19 16.29 29.74
N THR A 151 21.24 15.03 29.31
CA THR A 151 20.07 14.26 28.85
C THR A 151 19.83 13.08 29.79
N SER A 152 19.18 13.33 30.93
CA SER A 152 18.86 12.32 31.96
C SER A 152 17.85 11.23 31.54
N GLN A 153 17.50 11.11 30.26
CA GLN A 153 16.57 10.08 29.79
C GLN A 153 17.22 9.21 28.72
N LYS A 154 17.45 7.93 29.07
CA LYS A 154 17.54 6.87 28.08
C LYS A 154 16.15 6.75 27.45
N THR A 155 15.89 7.44 26.35
CA THR A 155 14.67 7.25 25.57
C THR A 155 14.63 5.77 25.16
N PRO A 156 13.65 4.98 25.64
CA PRO A 156 13.44 3.65 25.09
C PRO A 156 13.16 3.84 23.61
N VAL A 157 13.80 3.03 22.75
CA VAL A 157 13.41 2.98 21.34
C VAL A 157 11.94 2.59 21.32
N ALA A 158 11.08 3.48 20.85
CA ALA A 158 9.64 3.21 20.78
C ALA A 158 9.43 1.93 19.95
N PRO A 159 8.53 1.03 20.38
CA PRO A 159 8.18 -0.13 19.56
C PRO A 159 7.62 0.36 18.23
N VAL A 160 7.99 -0.30 17.14
CA VAL A 160 7.46 -0.02 15.80
C VAL A 160 5.97 -0.31 15.81
N THR A 161 5.14 0.68 15.47
CA THR A 161 3.69 0.51 15.41
C THR A 161 3.23 0.13 14.00
N GLU A 162 1.98 -0.29 13.86
CA GLU A 162 1.38 -0.56 12.55
C GLU A 162 1.33 0.71 11.68
N GLU A 163 1.10 1.87 12.30
CA GLU A 163 1.14 3.17 11.62
C GLU A 163 2.54 3.48 11.08
N ASP A 164 3.61 3.12 11.80
CA ASP A 164 4.98 3.26 11.32
C ASP A 164 5.24 2.39 10.08
N ILE A 165 4.69 1.16 10.06
CA ILE A 165 4.81 0.22 8.94
C ILE A 165 4.05 0.79 7.72
N LEU A 166 2.79 1.19 7.90
CA LEU A 166 1.99 1.79 6.83
C LEU A 166 2.62 3.08 6.31
N GLY A 167 3.17 3.91 7.20
CA GLY A 167 3.94 5.11 6.84
C GLY A 167 5.14 4.77 5.98
N THR A 168 5.89 3.73 6.34
CA THR A 168 7.06 3.26 5.58
C THR A 168 6.68 2.75 4.19
N ILE A 169 5.60 1.96 4.09
CA ILE A 169 5.07 1.48 2.80
C ILE A 169 4.70 2.66 1.90
N ARG A 170 3.95 3.63 2.42
CA ARG A 170 3.55 4.84 1.67
C ARG A 170 4.75 5.67 1.21
N LEU A 171 5.79 5.79 2.05
CA LEU A 171 7.04 6.45 1.67
C LEU A 171 7.76 5.70 0.55
N GLY A 172 7.85 4.37 0.64
CA GLY A 172 8.41 3.54 -0.44
C GLY A 172 7.68 3.73 -1.77
N ALA A 173 6.35 3.85 -1.75
CA ALA A 173 5.55 4.08 -2.95
C ALA A 173 5.79 5.45 -3.57
N ARG A 174 5.88 6.49 -2.73
CA ARG A 174 6.22 7.86 -3.17
C ARG A 174 7.62 7.95 -3.75
N ASP A 175 8.56 7.22 -3.17
CA ASP A 175 9.96 7.18 -3.59
C ASP A 175 10.21 6.28 -4.81
N GLY A 176 9.16 5.62 -5.33
CA GLY A 176 9.23 4.70 -6.48
C GLY A 176 9.98 3.40 -6.18
N GLU A 177 10.13 3.03 -4.91
CA GLU A 177 10.73 1.75 -4.51
C GLU A 177 9.72 0.59 -4.57
N ILE A 178 8.43 0.90 -4.43
CA ILE A 178 7.30 -0.02 -4.67
C ILE A 178 6.27 0.69 -5.55
N SER A 179 5.45 -0.08 -6.27
CA SER A 179 4.36 0.47 -7.05
C SER A 179 3.21 0.96 -6.15
N GLN A 180 2.39 1.88 -6.67
CA GLN A 180 1.18 2.34 -5.99
C GLN A 180 0.19 1.19 -5.73
N TRP A 181 0.11 0.23 -6.67
CA TRP A 181 -0.74 -0.95 -6.52
C TRP A 181 -0.24 -1.86 -5.40
N GLU A 182 1.07 -2.17 -5.34
CA GLU A 182 1.63 -2.96 -4.23
C GLU A 182 1.38 -2.28 -2.88
N SER A 183 1.55 -0.95 -2.81
CA SER A 183 1.24 -0.19 -1.59
C SER A 183 -0.24 -0.32 -1.18
N LEU A 184 -1.16 -0.30 -2.13
CA LEU A 184 -2.60 -0.47 -1.89
C LEU A 184 -2.89 -1.86 -1.35
N MET A 185 -2.35 -2.91 -1.99
CA MET A 185 -2.56 -4.30 -1.57
C MET A 185 -2.03 -4.55 -0.16
N LEU A 186 -0.81 -4.07 0.16
CA LEU A 186 -0.23 -4.22 1.49
C LEU A 186 -1.08 -3.53 2.57
N HIS A 187 -1.57 -2.31 2.27
CA HIS A 187 -2.48 -1.60 3.16
C HIS A 187 -3.80 -2.35 3.38
N ASN A 188 -4.38 -2.91 2.32
CA ASN A 188 -5.62 -3.67 2.41
C ASN A 188 -5.47 -4.98 3.19
N ILE A 189 -4.33 -5.68 3.04
CA ILE A 189 -4.03 -6.90 3.81
C ILE A 189 -3.92 -6.59 5.29
N ILE A 190 -3.24 -5.52 5.66
CA ILE A 190 -3.10 -5.09 7.06
C ILE A 190 -4.48 -4.74 7.64
N ASN A 191 -5.28 -3.96 6.91
CA ASN A 191 -6.64 -3.60 7.34
C ASN A 191 -7.61 -4.79 7.37
N LEU A 192 -7.29 -5.92 6.73
CA LEU A 192 -8.15 -7.11 6.73
C LEU A 192 -8.28 -7.72 8.14
N GLU A 193 -7.34 -7.44 9.04
CA GLU A 193 -7.39 -7.87 10.45
C GLU A 193 -8.47 -7.10 11.24
N THR A 194 -8.74 -5.85 10.90
CA THR A 194 -9.77 -5.05 11.58
C THR A 194 -11.09 -5.02 10.82
N LYS A 195 -11.09 -5.42 9.53
CA LYS A 195 -12.29 -5.53 8.71
C LYS A 195 -13.13 -6.73 9.11
N LYS A 196 -14.42 -6.49 9.30
CA LYS A 196 -15.42 -7.51 9.62
C LYS A 196 -16.02 -8.14 8.36
N VAL A 197 -16.45 -9.39 8.48
CA VAL A 197 -17.09 -10.15 7.39
C VAL A 197 -18.34 -9.44 6.85
N GLU A 198 -19.13 -8.78 7.70
CA GLU A 198 -20.30 -7.98 7.28
C GLU A 198 -19.98 -6.91 6.22
N ALA A 199 -18.74 -6.40 6.20
CA ALA A 199 -18.33 -5.33 5.30
C ALA A 199 -18.00 -5.84 3.88
N VAL A 200 -17.79 -7.14 3.71
CA VAL A 200 -17.41 -7.76 2.42
C VAL A 200 -18.45 -8.76 1.92
N MET A 201 -19.49 -9.04 2.71
CA MET A 201 -20.48 -10.02 2.35
C MET A 201 -21.36 -9.60 1.17
N THR A 202 -21.87 -10.62 0.46
CA THR A 202 -23.05 -10.52 -0.40
C THR A 202 -24.30 -10.60 0.47
N PRO A 203 -25.10 -9.52 0.61
CA PRO A 203 -26.25 -9.51 1.50
C PRO A 203 -27.37 -10.46 1.06
N ARG A 204 -28.13 -11.00 2.02
CA ARG A 204 -29.25 -11.94 1.76
C ARG A 204 -30.25 -11.49 0.70
N THR A 205 -30.45 -10.17 0.56
CA THR A 205 -31.40 -9.57 -0.39
C THR A 205 -31.01 -9.73 -1.85
N VAL A 206 -29.74 -10.04 -2.13
CA VAL A 206 -29.21 -10.21 -3.48
C VAL A 206 -28.58 -11.59 -3.70
N MET A 207 -28.63 -12.46 -2.69
CA MET A 207 -28.19 -13.84 -2.82
C MET A 207 -29.05 -14.60 -3.84
N PHE A 208 -28.39 -15.43 -4.63
CA PHE A 208 -29.06 -16.43 -5.45
C PHE A 208 -29.07 -17.77 -4.70
N THR A 209 -30.25 -18.35 -4.50
CA THR A 209 -30.46 -19.58 -3.73
C THR A 209 -31.49 -20.48 -4.42
N ILE A 210 -31.36 -21.79 -4.28
CA ILE A 210 -32.28 -22.77 -4.90
C ILE A 210 -32.93 -23.69 -3.84
N ASP A 211 -34.12 -24.20 -4.14
CA ASP A 211 -34.89 -25.09 -3.24
C ASP A 211 -34.39 -26.54 -3.36
N GLU A 212 -34.22 -27.24 -2.24
CA GLU A 212 -33.76 -28.63 -2.21
C GLU A 212 -34.61 -29.63 -3.02
N ASN A 213 -35.87 -29.27 -3.33
CA ASN A 213 -36.80 -30.11 -4.07
C ASN A 213 -36.72 -29.92 -5.59
N MET A 214 -35.94 -28.95 -6.08
CA MET A 214 -35.72 -28.77 -7.53
C MET A 214 -35.06 -30.01 -8.13
N THR A 215 -35.40 -30.30 -9.39
CA THR A 215 -34.66 -31.32 -10.15
C THR A 215 -33.28 -30.80 -10.51
N VAL A 216 -32.34 -31.72 -10.72
CA VAL A 216 -30.98 -31.39 -11.15
C VAL A 216 -30.98 -30.57 -12.45
N GLU A 217 -31.84 -30.92 -13.41
CA GLU A 217 -31.93 -30.25 -14.70
C GLU A 217 -32.40 -28.79 -14.56
N GLU A 218 -33.45 -28.56 -13.76
CA GLU A 218 -33.95 -27.21 -13.48
C GLU A 218 -32.90 -26.36 -12.77
N ALA A 219 -32.25 -26.92 -11.74
CA ALA A 219 -31.20 -26.24 -11.00
C ALA A 219 -30.00 -25.90 -11.90
N PHE A 220 -29.57 -26.84 -12.75
CA PHE A 220 -28.47 -26.61 -13.70
C PHE A 220 -28.81 -25.48 -14.68
N ARG A 221 -30.00 -25.52 -15.28
CA ARG A 221 -30.44 -24.51 -16.25
C ARG A 221 -30.41 -23.10 -15.64
N ILE A 222 -31.01 -22.91 -14.47
CA ILE A 222 -31.07 -21.61 -13.80
C ILE A 222 -29.68 -21.16 -13.34
N ALA A 223 -28.89 -22.07 -12.77
CA ALA A 223 -27.54 -21.77 -12.32
C ALA A 223 -26.62 -21.32 -13.47
N ASN A 224 -26.67 -22.05 -14.60
CA ASN A 224 -25.87 -21.77 -15.78
C ASN A 224 -26.25 -20.45 -16.44
N GLU A 225 -27.55 -20.15 -16.51
CA GLU A 225 -28.06 -18.88 -17.04
C GLU A 225 -27.66 -17.68 -16.16
N LYS A 226 -27.43 -17.90 -14.86
CA LYS A 226 -26.99 -16.89 -13.91
C LYS A 226 -25.47 -16.77 -13.74
N GLY A 227 -24.69 -17.74 -14.23
CA GLY A 227 -23.22 -17.76 -14.11
C GLY A 227 -22.66 -18.18 -12.75
N PHE A 228 -23.49 -18.63 -11.80
CA PHE A 228 -23.01 -18.97 -10.46
C PHE A 228 -22.44 -20.39 -10.36
N THR A 229 -21.21 -20.50 -9.85
CA THR A 229 -20.53 -21.81 -9.70
C THR A 229 -20.90 -22.55 -8.41
N ARG A 230 -21.21 -21.82 -7.34
CA ARG A 230 -21.57 -22.38 -6.01
C ARG A 230 -22.86 -21.75 -5.55
N ILE A 231 -23.90 -22.55 -5.35
CA ILE A 231 -25.24 -22.05 -5.08
C ILE A 231 -25.75 -22.59 -3.74
N PRO A 232 -26.04 -21.72 -2.76
CA PRO A 232 -26.68 -22.13 -1.51
C PRO A 232 -28.05 -22.76 -1.76
N VAL A 233 -28.34 -23.83 -1.00
CA VAL A 233 -29.60 -24.58 -1.07
C VAL A 233 -30.39 -24.38 0.22
N TYR A 234 -31.67 -24.06 0.10
CA TYR A 234 -32.58 -23.88 1.22
C TYR A 234 -33.65 -24.98 1.30
N ARG A 235 -34.22 -25.17 2.49
CA ARG A 235 -35.34 -26.08 2.75
C ARG A 235 -36.53 -25.31 3.32
N GLY A 236 -37.60 -25.21 2.54
CA GLY A 236 -38.86 -24.57 2.95
C GLY A 236 -38.74 -23.06 3.00
N ASP A 237 -38.08 -22.53 4.03
CA ASP A 237 -37.77 -21.10 4.14
C ASP A 237 -36.39 -20.79 3.52
N ARG A 238 -36.27 -19.66 2.82
CA ARG A 238 -35.00 -19.17 2.26
C ARG A 238 -33.96 -18.86 3.32
N GLU A 239 -34.38 -18.63 4.56
CA GLU A 239 -33.47 -18.46 5.71
C GLU A 239 -32.90 -19.80 6.21
N ASN A 240 -33.53 -20.94 5.86
CA ASN A 240 -33.08 -22.25 6.28
C ASN A 240 -32.13 -22.90 5.26
N ILE A 241 -30.88 -22.45 5.26
CA ILE A 241 -29.83 -22.97 4.36
C ILE A 241 -29.28 -24.30 4.87
N VAL A 242 -29.43 -25.35 4.06
CA VAL A 242 -29.01 -26.72 4.39
C VAL A 242 -27.62 -27.08 3.85
N GLY A 243 -27.11 -26.29 2.90
CA GLY A 243 -25.80 -26.52 2.28
C GLY A 243 -25.64 -25.73 0.99
N TYR A 244 -24.79 -26.22 0.10
CA TYR A 244 -24.63 -25.66 -1.24
C TYR A 244 -24.41 -26.78 -2.28
N VAL A 245 -24.64 -26.46 -3.55
CA VAL A 245 -24.32 -27.32 -4.69
C VAL A 245 -23.34 -26.61 -5.62
N MET A 246 -22.57 -27.39 -6.38
CA MET A 246 -21.66 -26.86 -7.40
C MET A 246 -22.25 -27.08 -8.79
N ILE A 247 -22.12 -26.09 -9.67
CA ILE A 247 -22.62 -26.18 -11.05
C ILE A 247 -22.02 -27.38 -11.80
N HIS A 248 -20.75 -27.70 -11.52
CA HIS A 248 -20.07 -28.87 -12.06
C HIS A 248 -20.80 -30.18 -11.69
N ASP A 249 -21.22 -30.32 -10.43
CA ASP A 249 -21.93 -31.52 -9.97
C ASP A 249 -23.33 -31.60 -10.60
N LEU A 250 -23.97 -30.44 -10.78
CA LEU A 250 -25.25 -30.32 -11.49
C LEU A 250 -25.12 -30.65 -12.99
N SER A 251 -24.00 -30.32 -13.63
CA SER A 251 -23.77 -30.65 -15.05
C SER A 251 -23.44 -32.11 -15.30
N ALA A 252 -22.84 -32.80 -14.32
CA ALA A 252 -22.44 -34.19 -14.45
C ALA A 252 -23.60 -35.16 -14.21
N ALA A 253 -24.58 -34.76 -13.39
CA ALA A 253 -25.68 -35.59 -12.95
C ALA A 253 -26.72 -35.97 -14.04
N PRO A 254 -27.07 -35.12 -15.03
CA PRO A 254 -27.96 -35.49 -16.14
C PRO A 254 -27.42 -36.65 -16.99
N THR A 255 -26.09 -36.79 -17.08
CA THR A 255 -25.43 -37.89 -17.79
C THR A 255 -25.47 -39.21 -17.00
N LEU A 256 -25.78 -39.15 -15.69
CA LEU A 256 -25.70 -40.26 -14.74
C LEU A 256 -27.05 -40.65 -14.12
N SER A 257 -28.12 -39.88 -14.28
CA SER A 257 -29.39 -40.12 -13.55
C SER A 257 -30.64 -39.69 -14.32
N GLN A 258 -31.77 -40.35 -13.99
CA GLN A 258 -33.10 -40.09 -14.56
C GLN A 258 -33.54 -38.63 -14.31
N PRO A 259 -34.36 -38.03 -15.20
CA PRO A 259 -34.79 -36.62 -15.15
C PRO A 259 -35.49 -36.20 -13.84
N GLU A 260 -35.91 -37.14 -12.99
CA GLU A 260 -36.55 -36.86 -11.70
C GLU A 260 -35.58 -36.78 -10.50
N THR A 261 -34.27 -36.83 -10.75
CA THR A 261 -33.29 -36.77 -9.66
C THR A 261 -33.31 -35.40 -9.00
N ARG A 262 -33.58 -35.37 -7.70
CA ARG A 262 -33.59 -34.12 -6.89
C ARG A 262 -32.19 -33.71 -6.48
N ILE A 263 -31.96 -32.41 -6.32
CA ILE A 263 -30.66 -31.88 -5.90
C ILE A 263 -30.23 -32.28 -4.49
N ALA A 264 -31.16 -32.76 -3.65
CA ALA A 264 -30.90 -33.16 -2.26
C ALA A 264 -29.72 -34.15 -2.10
N SER A 265 -29.46 -34.99 -3.10
CA SER A 265 -28.34 -35.95 -3.10
C SER A 265 -26.97 -35.34 -3.41
N LEU A 266 -26.93 -34.10 -3.92
CA LEU A 266 -25.71 -33.39 -4.33
C LEU A 266 -25.31 -32.28 -3.32
N ILE A 267 -26.10 -32.08 -2.27
CA ILE A 267 -25.87 -31.03 -1.28
C ILE A 267 -24.58 -31.31 -0.51
N LYS A 268 -23.67 -30.34 -0.53
CA LYS A 268 -22.45 -30.30 0.28
C LYS A 268 -22.66 -29.41 1.50
N PRO A 269 -22.04 -29.74 2.65
CA PRO A 269 -22.16 -28.94 3.87
C PRO A 269 -21.56 -27.55 3.67
N ILE A 270 -22.23 -26.51 4.16
CA ILE A 270 -21.73 -25.12 4.14
C ILE A 270 -21.27 -24.70 5.53
N MET A 271 -20.17 -23.95 5.59
CA MET A 271 -19.67 -23.35 6.83
C MET A 271 -20.52 -22.13 7.20
N PHE A 272 -20.78 -21.94 8.49
CA PHE A 272 -21.37 -20.72 9.03
C PHE A 272 -20.32 -19.90 9.79
N VAL A 273 -20.35 -18.59 9.61
CA VAL A 273 -19.50 -17.60 10.28
C VAL A 273 -20.36 -16.46 10.82
N ARG A 274 -19.88 -15.72 11.82
CA ARG A 274 -20.59 -14.55 12.34
C ARG A 274 -20.24 -13.28 11.57
N GLU A 275 -21.17 -12.33 11.53
CA GLU A 275 -20.99 -11.01 10.90
C GLU A 275 -19.76 -10.24 11.41
N ASN A 276 -19.49 -10.37 12.71
CA ASN A 276 -18.41 -9.66 13.40
C ASN A 276 -17.05 -10.37 13.37
N GLU A 277 -16.95 -11.51 12.68
CA GLU A 277 -15.66 -12.19 12.52
C GLU A 277 -14.70 -11.39 11.64
N ASN A 278 -13.42 -11.61 11.88
CA ASN A 278 -12.31 -10.93 11.20
C ASN A 278 -12.08 -11.56 9.80
N CYS A 279 -11.99 -10.72 8.77
CA CYS A 279 -11.82 -11.16 7.39
C CYS A 279 -10.50 -11.91 7.16
N LEU A 280 -9.40 -11.51 7.80
CA LEU A 280 -8.11 -12.20 7.71
C LEU A 280 -8.17 -13.61 8.32
N VAL A 281 -8.90 -13.77 9.43
CA VAL A 281 -9.16 -15.09 10.05
C VAL A 281 -10.00 -15.96 9.12
N LEU A 282 -11.05 -15.40 8.51
CA LEU A 282 -11.89 -16.10 7.55
C LEU A 282 -11.09 -16.53 6.31
N LEU A 283 -10.31 -15.63 5.71
CA LEU A 283 -9.44 -15.91 4.58
C LEU A 283 -8.46 -17.06 4.91
N THR A 284 -7.84 -16.99 6.09
CA THR A 284 -6.94 -18.05 6.58
C THR A 284 -7.66 -19.39 6.72
N ASN A 285 -8.90 -19.38 7.20
CA ASN A 285 -9.73 -20.58 7.32
C ASN A 285 -10.11 -21.17 5.96
N PHE A 286 -10.48 -20.33 4.99
CA PHE A 286 -10.76 -20.74 3.61
C PHE A 286 -9.56 -21.42 2.98
N LEU A 287 -8.37 -20.81 3.07
CA LEU A 287 -7.13 -21.37 2.54
C LEU A 287 -6.74 -22.69 3.21
N LYS A 288 -6.81 -22.78 4.56
CA LYS A 288 -6.44 -24.00 5.30
C LYS A 288 -7.39 -25.16 5.04
N LYS A 289 -8.70 -24.90 4.99
CA LYS A 289 -9.74 -25.93 4.83
C LYS A 289 -10.14 -26.15 3.37
N ARG A 290 -9.55 -25.41 2.42
CA ARG A 290 -9.91 -25.41 0.99
C ARG A 290 -11.40 -25.15 0.77
N LEU A 291 -11.93 -24.18 1.52
CA LEU A 291 -13.30 -23.69 1.40
C LEU A 291 -13.32 -22.44 0.53
N HIS A 292 -14.43 -22.24 -0.17
CA HIS A 292 -14.61 -21.11 -1.11
C HIS A 292 -15.89 -20.30 -0.84
N ILE A 293 -16.75 -20.76 0.07
CA ILE A 293 -18.02 -20.11 0.40
C ILE A 293 -18.36 -20.40 1.86
N ALA A 294 -18.91 -19.39 2.53
CA ALA A 294 -19.53 -19.54 3.84
C ALA A 294 -20.83 -18.74 3.91
N MET A 295 -21.78 -19.25 4.68
CA MET A 295 -22.96 -18.53 5.10
C MET A 295 -22.64 -17.65 6.30
N ILE A 296 -23.24 -16.46 6.34
CA ILE A 296 -23.10 -15.54 7.46
C ILE A 296 -24.39 -15.54 8.24
N GLY A 297 -24.28 -15.85 9.53
CA GLY A 297 -25.39 -15.80 10.49
C GLY A 297 -25.35 -14.55 11.35
N ASP A 298 -26.53 -14.03 11.66
CA ASP A 298 -26.72 -13.03 12.72
C ASP A 298 -26.68 -13.69 14.11
N GLU A 299 -26.76 -12.87 15.15
CA GLU A 299 -26.74 -13.33 16.56
C GLU A 299 -27.99 -14.13 16.98
N TYR A 300 -29.05 -14.08 16.18
CA TYR A 300 -30.33 -14.73 16.44
C TYR A 300 -30.51 -16.02 15.63
N GLY A 301 -29.51 -16.39 14.81
CA GLY A 301 -29.52 -17.59 13.97
C GLY A 301 -30.17 -17.39 12.60
N GLY A 302 -30.49 -16.15 12.22
CA GLY A 302 -30.93 -15.78 10.88
C GLY A 302 -29.78 -15.69 9.89
N VAL A 303 -30.07 -15.77 8.59
CA VAL A 303 -29.08 -15.58 7.53
C VAL A 303 -28.97 -14.10 7.19
N SER A 304 -27.75 -13.57 7.27
CA SER A 304 -27.41 -12.20 6.90
C SER A 304 -26.93 -12.08 5.46
N GLY A 305 -26.23 -13.10 4.99
CA GLY A 305 -25.59 -13.09 3.67
C GLY A 305 -24.71 -14.31 3.45
N LEU A 306 -23.93 -14.26 2.38
CA LEU A 306 -22.83 -15.19 2.12
C LEU A 306 -21.55 -14.41 1.85
N VAL A 307 -20.42 -15.08 1.99
CA VAL A 307 -19.10 -14.56 1.62
C VAL A 307 -18.31 -15.64 0.89
N THR A 308 -17.65 -15.23 -0.17
CA THR A 308 -16.81 -16.10 -1.01
C THR A 308 -15.33 -15.84 -0.78
N LEU A 309 -14.47 -16.74 -1.27
CA LEU A 309 -13.02 -16.51 -1.23
C LEU A 309 -12.64 -15.33 -2.14
N GLU A 310 -13.36 -15.21 -3.25
CA GLU A 310 -13.26 -14.16 -4.25
C GLU A 310 -13.48 -12.78 -3.60
N ASP A 311 -14.55 -12.58 -2.82
CA ASP A 311 -14.85 -11.32 -2.11
C ASP A 311 -13.69 -10.87 -1.18
N LEU A 312 -13.03 -11.83 -0.53
CA LEU A 312 -11.90 -11.58 0.37
C LEU A 312 -10.63 -11.20 -0.39
N ILE A 313 -10.41 -11.82 -1.56
CA ILE A 313 -9.28 -11.52 -2.44
C ILE A 313 -9.49 -10.15 -3.10
N GLU A 314 -10.70 -9.84 -3.56
CA GLU A 314 -11.07 -8.53 -4.11
C GLU A 314 -10.83 -7.41 -3.11
N THR A 315 -11.17 -7.65 -1.84
CA THR A 315 -10.87 -6.70 -0.76
C THR A 315 -9.37 -6.43 -0.64
N VAL A 316 -8.52 -7.44 -0.82
CA VAL A 316 -7.06 -7.29 -0.81
C VAL A 316 -6.58 -6.53 -2.05
N LEU A 317 -7.06 -6.92 -3.23
CA LEU A 317 -6.68 -6.31 -4.51
C LEU A 317 -7.16 -4.86 -4.64
N GLY A 318 -8.27 -4.50 -3.97
CA GLY A 318 -8.94 -3.20 -4.08
C GLY A 318 -9.75 -3.04 -5.36
N THR A 319 -10.03 -4.14 -6.07
CA THR A 319 -10.76 -4.19 -7.34
C THR A 319 -11.59 -5.46 -7.41
N GLU A 320 -12.80 -5.37 -7.98
CA GLU A 320 -13.67 -6.53 -8.25
C GLU A 320 -13.02 -7.45 -9.30
N ILE A 321 -13.18 -8.75 -9.15
CA ILE A 321 -12.78 -9.76 -10.14
C ILE A 321 -14.02 -10.05 -10.99
N VAL A 322 -14.12 -9.38 -12.13
CA VAL A 322 -15.25 -9.53 -13.05
C VAL A 322 -15.02 -10.74 -13.96
N ASP A 323 -15.92 -11.73 -13.89
CA ASP A 323 -15.94 -12.86 -14.81
C ASP A 323 -16.67 -12.49 -16.12
N GLU A 324 -16.36 -13.18 -17.22
CA GLU A 324 -16.96 -12.96 -18.55
C GLU A 324 -18.49 -13.15 -18.53
N ASN A 325 -18.98 -13.95 -17.58
CA ASN A 325 -20.40 -14.27 -17.40
C ASN A 325 -21.14 -13.37 -16.39
N ASP A 326 -20.46 -12.42 -15.75
CA ASP A 326 -21.08 -11.58 -14.72
C ASP A 326 -21.96 -10.49 -15.33
N SER A 327 -23.24 -10.52 -14.95
CA SER A 327 -24.20 -9.47 -15.33
C SER A 327 -24.15 -8.23 -14.43
N VAL A 328 -23.49 -8.32 -13.26
CA VAL A 328 -23.38 -7.26 -12.26
C VAL A 328 -21.98 -7.27 -11.67
N VAL A 329 -21.28 -6.13 -11.75
CA VAL A 329 -19.88 -5.99 -11.31
C VAL A 329 -19.71 -6.05 -9.78
N ASP A 330 -20.67 -5.52 -9.01
CA ASP A 330 -20.61 -5.51 -7.54
C ASP A 330 -22.02 -5.72 -6.96
N LEU A 331 -22.24 -6.89 -6.38
CA LEU A 331 -23.52 -7.28 -5.79
C LEU A 331 -23.83 -6.51 -4.48
N GLN A 332 -22.81 -6.12 -3.72
CA GLN A 332 -22.98 -5.34 -2.50
C GLN A 332 -23.46 -3.92 -2.82
N LYS A 333 -22.85 -3.27 -3.82
CA LYS A 333 -23.31 -1.97 -4.33
C LYS A 333 -24.71 -2.07 -4.92
N MET A 334 -25.03 -3.14 -5.65
CA MET A 334 -26.39 -3.39 -6.14
C MET A 334 -27.41 -3.45 -4.99
N ALA A 335 -27.08 -4.14 -3.89
CA ALA A 335 -27.94 -4.25 -2.72
C ALA A 335 -28.18 -2.87 -2.07
N ARG A 336 -27.13 -2.06 -1.90
CA ARG A 336 -27.23 -0.67 -1.38
C ARG A 336 -28.13 0.19 -2.26
N ASN A 337 -27.98 0.11 -3.58
CA ASN A 337 -28.82 0.86 -4.53
C ASN A 337 -30.29 0.43 -4.46
N ARG A 338 -30.59 -0.87 -4.33
CA ARG A 338 -31.97 -1.37 -4.15
C ARG A 338 -32.60 -0.85 -2.86
N MET A 339 -31.82 -0.81 -1.77
CA MET A 339 -32.27 -0.28 -0.47
C MET A 339 -32.58 1.22 -0.55
N GLN A 340 -31.70 2.02 -1.16
CA GLN A 340 -31.94 3.46 -1.36
C GLN A 340 -33.19 3.74 -2.19
N LYS A 341 -33.40 2.99 -3.29
CA LYS A 341 -34.62 3.10 -4.11
C LYS A 341 -35.88 2.80 -3.29
N ARG A 342 -35.84 1.80 -2.41
CA ARG A 342 -36.97 1.49 -1.51
C ARG A 342 -37.29 2.64 -0.57
N PHE A 343 -36.28 3.23 0.09
CA PHE A 343 -36.49 4.38 0.97
C PHE A 343 -37.02 5.61 0.22
N TYR A 344 -36.53 5.85 -1.00
CA TYR A 344 -37.05 6.93 -1.82
C TYR A 344 -38.53 6.74 -2.16
N ILE A 345 -38.92 5.54 -2.62
CA ILE A 345 -40.32 5.20 -2.93
C ILE A 345 -41.20 5.33 -1.68
N GLU A 346 -40.72 4.88 -0.51
CA GLU A 346 -41.45 4.99 0.76
C GLU A 346 -41.65 6.46 1.18
N ARG A 347 -40.63 7.31 1.02
CA ARG A 347 -40.74 8.75 1.28
C ARG A 347 -41.74 9.43 0.33
N GLU A 348 -41.68 9.12 -0.97
CA GLU A 348 -42.60 9.70 -1.97
C GLU A 348 -44.04 9.20 -1.79
N THR A 349 -44.24 7.93 -1.43
CA THR A 349 -45.58 7.41 -1.09
C THR A 349 -46.13 8.04 0.19
N LYS A 350 -45.33 8.24 1.24
CA LYS A 350 -45.72 8.98 2.45
C LYS A 350 -46.06 10.45 2.15
N LYS A 351 -45.28 11.11 1.28
CA LYS A 351 -45.51 12.49 0.82
C LYS A 351 -46.81 12.63 0.02
N ASN A 352 -47.10 11.70 -0.89
CA ASN A 352 -48.32 11.70 -1.69
C ASN A 352 -49.58 11.26 -0.90
N SER A 353 -49.43 10.54 0.20
CA SER A 353 -50.53 10.14 1.08
C SER A 353 -50.83 11.15 2.21
N GLY A 354 -50.16 12.31 2.21
CA GLY A 354 -50.44 13.40 3.15
C GLY A 354 -50.01 13.11 4.60
N VAL A 355 -49.26 12.04 4.86
CA VAL A 355 -48.77 11.70 6.19
C VAL A 355 -47.45 12.43 6.42
N THR A 356 -47.50 13.56 7.11
CA THR A 356 -46.30 14.35 7.43
C THR A 356 -45.67 13.82 8.72
N GLU A 357 -44.61 13.02 8.62
CA GLU A 357 -43.73 12.75 9.77
C GLU A 357 -42.74 13.92 9.93
N LYS A 358 -42.82 14.61 11.07
CA LYS A 358 -41.77 15.51 11.55
C LYS A 358 -40.57 14.66 12.00
N ASN A 359 -39.39 15.05 11.51
CA ASN A 359 -38.04 14.62 11.88
C ASN A 359 -37.46 13.50 11.00
N THR A 360 -36.66 13.90 10.02
CA THR A 360 -35.49 13.11 9.56
C THR A 360 -34.28 14.05 9.53
N PRO A 361 -33.09 13.65 10.01
CA PRO A 361 -31.90 14.49 9.93
C PRO A 361 -31.49 14.72 8.47
N GLU A 362 -31.10 15.94 8.14
CA GLU A 362 -30.46 16.29 6.87
C GLU A 362 -29.20 15.45 6.70
N ALA A 363 -29.14 14.65 5.63
CA ALA A 363 -27.92 13.97 5.18
C ALA A 363 -27.44 14.69 3.92
N ASP A 364 -26.16 15.08 3.94
CA ASP A 364 -25.46 15.89 2.95
C ASP A 364 -25.76 15.49 1.49
N GLU A 365 -26.35 16.41 0.73
CA GLU A 365 -26.72 16.26 -0.69
C GLU A 365 -25.54 16.36 -1.67
N ALA A 366 -24.28 16.30 -1.22
CA ALA A 366 -23.17 16.80 -2.03
C ALA A 366 -22.29 15.77 -2.78
N GLU A 367 -22.39 14.45 -2.58
CA GLU A 367 -21.31 13.56 -3.07
C GLU A 367 -21.65 12.46 -4.08
N TYR A 368 -22.92 12.17 -4.41
CA TYR A 368 -23.21 11.08 -5.36
C TYR A 368 -24.38 11.40 -6.28
N GLY A 369 -24.04 11.98 -7.44
CA GLY A 369 -24.96 12.20 -8.54
C GLY A 369 -25.60 10.89 -9.01
N VAL A 370 -26.94 10.86 -8.99
CA VAL A 370 -27.73 9.76 -9.54
C VAL A 370 -27.74 9.91 -11.05
N GLU A 371 -26.85 9.20 -11.76
CA GLU A 371 -27.08 8.92 -13.18
C GLU A 371 -28.18 7.86 -13.29
N MET A 372 -29.38 8.29 -13.67
CA MET A 372 -30.44 7.41 -14.12
C MET A 372 -30.06 6.84 -15.49
N TYR A 373 -29.70 5.56 -15.55
CA TYR A 373 -29.79 4.81 -16.80
C TYR A 373 -31.26 4.68 -17.18
N ALA A 374 -31.66 5.46 -18.19
CA ALA A 374 -32.91 5.26 -18.90
C ALA A 374 -32.77 4.01 -19.77
N ASP A 375 -33.61 3.02 -19.48
CA ASP A 375 -33.92 1.88 -20.33
C ASP A 375 -34.69 2.41 -21.56
N ASP A 376 -34.00 2.75 -22.65
CA ASP A 376 -34.65 3.04 -23.95
C ASP A 376 -34.81 1.73 -24.70
N GLY A 377 -35.92 1.06 -24.42
CA GLY A 377 -36.47 0.03 -25.29
C GLY A 377 -36.90 0.66 -26.61
N ARG A 378 -36.12 0.44 -27.68
CA ARG A 378 -36.62 0.56 -29.05
C ARG A 378 -36.41 -0.72 -29.84
N GLU A 379 -37.56 -1.22 -30.26
CA GLU A 379 -37.80 -2.34 -31.13
C GLU A 379 -37.04 -2.28 -32.46
N ASN A 380 -36.69 -3.48 -32.90
CA ASN A 380 -36.58 -3.90 -34.29
C ASN A 380 -37.47 -3.13 -35.26
N ARG A 381 -36.86 -2.57 -36.31
CA ARG A 381 -37.47 -2.56 -37.64
C ARG A 381 -36.43 -2.95 -38.69
N ALA A 382 -36.77 -4.00 -39.40
CA ALA A 382 -36.08 -4.54 -40.55
C ALA A 382 -35.89 -3.51 -41.66
N GLU A 383 -34.74 -3.56 -42.34
CA GLU A 383 -34.67 -3.35 -43.78
C GLU A 383 -33.76 -4.42 -44.41
N THR A 384 -34.43 -5.26 -45.19
CA THR A 384 -33.94 -6.14 -46.26
C THR A 384 -33.03 -5.40 -47.25
N GLY A 385 -31.98 -6.06 -47.75
CA GLY A 385 -31.20 -5.54 -48.88
C GLY A 385 -30.02 -6.42 -49.27
N GLU A 386 -30.28 -7.30 -50.22
CA GLU A 386 -29.41 -8.24 -50.91
C GLU A 386 -28.03 -7.74 -51.40
N LEU A 387 -27.06 -8.67 -51.33
CA LEU A 387 -26.12 -9.09 -52.40
C LEU A 387 -25.34 -8.02 -53.18
N THR A 388 -24.01 -8.04 -53.09
CA THR A 388 -23.09 -8.64 -54.10
C THR A 388 -21.68 -8.03 -54.04
N ASN A 389 -20.69 -8.93 -54.16
CA ASN A 389 -19.37 -8.83 -54.80
C ASN A 389 -18.75 -7.44 -55.08
N GLY A 390 -17.47 -7.31 -54.72
CA GLY A 390 -16.60 -6.30 -55.31
C GLY A 390 -15.21 -6.25 -54.71
N SER A 391 -14.34 -7.17 -55.15
CA SER A 391 -12.88 -7.03 -55.13
C SER A 391 -12.42 -5.65 -55.63
N GLY A 392 -11.45 -5.05 -54.94
CA GLY A 392 -10.75 -3.85 -55.42
C GLY A 392 -9.63 -3.41 -54.48
N GLU A 393 -8.39 -3.68 -54.88
CA GLU A 393 -7.16 -3.04 -54.42
C GLU A 393 -7.26 -1.50 -54.44
N ILE A 394 -6.49 -0.81 -53.58
CA ILE A 394 -5.42 0.16 -53.96
C ILE A 394 -5.02 1.01 -52.72
N GLU A 395 -3.78 0.75 -52.29
CA GLU A 395 -2.69 1.69 -51.95
C GLU A 395 -2.91 3.22 -51.77
N LYS A 396 -2.08 3.78 -50.86
CA LYS A 396 -1.71 5.20 -50.57
C LYS A 396 -2.67 5.93 -49.61
N ASN A 397 -2.22 6.52 -48.51
CA ASN A 397 -0.97 7.24 -48.20
C ASN A 397 -0.53 7.02 -46.75
#